data_AF-A0A6I2QYR2-F1
#
_entry.id   AF-A0A6I2QYR2-F1
#
_cell.length_a   1.000
_cell.length_b   1.000
_cell.length_c   1.000
_cell.angle_alpha   90.00
_cell.angle_beta   90.00
_cell.angle_gamma   90.00
#
_symmetry.space_group_name_H-M   'P 1'
#
loop_
_entity.id
_entity.type
_entity.pdbx_description
1 polymer ?
#
loop_
_entity_poly.entity_id
_entity_poly.type
_entity_poly.pdbx_seq_one_letter_code
_entity_poly.pdbx_strand_id
1 'polypeptide(L)'
;MSYTNCLGQLSLFDTPPVVGGVSATCLWEYDPAARTAERPSPQMKRLVPAGEYVVRVGDHPLVLCPTSLKPSEVPEGHRFYHYLVGGRVYSGVFVGVGEVA
;
A
#
# COMPACT_ATOMS: atom_id res chain seq x y z
N MET A 1 -17.93 8.77 33.70
CA MET A 1 -18.10 9.80 32.66
C MET A 1 -17.02 10.84 32.89
N SER A 2 -15.92 10.75 32.16
CA SER A 2 -14.79 11.67 32.29
C SER A 2 -14.64 12.39 30.96
N TYR A 3 -14.87 13.70 30.97
CA TYR A 3 -14.63 14.58 29.83
C TYR A 3 -13.14 14.92 29.79
N THR A 4 -12.50 14.72 28.64
CA THR A 4 -11.19 15.30 28.38
C THR A 4 -11.33 16.26 27.20
N ASN A 5 -11.27 17.56 27.51
CA ASN A 5 -11.11 18.63 26.55
C ASN A 5 -9.71 18.54 25.94
N CYS A 6 -9.60 18.37 24.62
CA CYS A 6 -8.37 18.63 23.89
C CYS A 6 -8.59 19.85 22.99
N LEU A 7 -8.05 20.97 23.46
CA LEU A 7 -7.88 22.22 22.74
C LEU A 7 -7.04 22.01 21.47
N GLY A 8 -7.55 22.45 20.32
CA GLY A 8 -6.77 22.56 19.08
C GLY A 8 -7.65 23.01 17.92
N GLN A 9 -7.44 24.24 17.43
CA GLN A 9 -8.04 24.70 16.18
C GLN A 9 -7.44 23.88 15.03
N LEU A 10 -8.27 23.09 14.36
CA LEU A 10 -7.86 22.40 13.12
C LEU A 10 -7.73 23.44 12.00
N SER A 11 -6.52 23.65 11.51
CA SER A 11 -6.28 24.45 10.30
C SER A 11 -6.77 23.65 9.08
N LEU A 12 -7.38 24.31 8.09
CA LEU A 12 -7.72 23.68 6.80
C LEU A 12 -6.49 23.05 6.12
N PHE A 13 -5.28 23.51 6.49
CA PHE A 13 -4.00 23.01 5.97
C PHE A 13 -3.38 21.89 6.81
N ASP A 14 -3.96 21.54 7.97
CA ASP A 14 -3.62 20.29 8.64
C ASP A 14 -4.32 19.15 7.90
N THR A 15 -3.67 18.64 6.85
CA THR A 15 -3.98 17.26 6.45
C THR A 15 -3.68 16.38 7.65
N PRO A 16 -4.68 15.69 8.23
CA PRO A 16 -4.38 14.72 9.27
C PRO A 16 -3.36 13.74 8.67
N PRO A 17 -2.35 13.28 9.43
CA PRO A 17 -1.60 12.12 9.00
C PRO A 17 -2.65 11.06 8.67
N VAL A 18 -2.56 10.43 7.49
CA VAL A 18 -3.36 9.25 7.19
C VAL A 18 -2.83 8.16 8.11
N VAL A 19 -3.21 8.22 9.38
CA VAL A 19 -2.97 7.19 10.38
C VAL A 19 -3.97 6.10 10.05
N GLY A 20 -3.61 5.29 9.05
CA GLY A 20 -4.51 4.30 8.49
C GLY A 20 -4.15 3.97 7.06
N GLY A 21 -2.91 3.56 6.81
CA GLY A 21 -2.65 2.80 5.59
C GLY A 21 -3.51 1.52 5.61
N VAL A 22 -3.99 1.12 4.44
CA VAL A 22 -4.87 -0.05 4.33
C VAL A 22 -4.03 -1.30 4.54
N SER A 23 -4.54 -2.29 5.28
CA SER A 23 -3.81 -3.55 5.42
C SER A 23 -3.69 -4.26 4.06
N ALA A 24 -2.47 -4.67 3.73
CA ALA A 24 -2.13 -5.47 2.56
C ALA A 24 -1.53 -6.81 3.00
N THR A 25 -2.12 -7.91 2.55
CA THR A 25 -1.62 -9.26 2.85
C THR A 25 -1.06 -9.88 1.57
N CYS A 26 0.16 -10.40 1.62
CA CYS A 26 0.73 -11.14 0.49
C CYS A 26 -0.09 -12.42 0.25
N LEU A 27 -0.31 -12.79 -1.01
CA LEU A 27 -0.99 -14.05 -1.33
C LEU A 27 -0.07 -15.27 -1.22
N TRP A 28 1.22 -15.07 -0.97
CA TRP A 28 2.18 -16.15 -0.79
C TRP A 28 2.16 -16.65 0.65
N GLU A 29 1.88 -17.94 0.82
CA GLU A 29 1.60 -18.58 2.12
C GLU A 29 2.77 -18.50 3.10
N TYR A 30 4.00 -18.31 2.60
CA TYR A 30 5.21 -18.18 3.41
C TYR A 30 5.47 -16.75 3.91
N ASP A 31 4.64 -15.77 3.53
CA ASP A 31 4.72 -14.38 3.97
C ASP A 31 3.39 -13.89 4.54
N PRO A 32 2.99 -14.37 5.73
CA PRO A 32 1.71 -14.02 6.35
C PRO A 32 1.69 -12.60 6.94
N ALA A 33 2.82 -11.89 6.90
CA ALA A 33 2.94 -10.58 7.53
C ALA A 33 2.11 -9.54 6.75
N ALA A 34 1.09 -9.02 7.42
CA ALA A 34 0.33 -7.87 6.94
C ALA A 34 1.25 -6.64 6.87
N ARG A 35 1.14 -5.91 5.78
CA ARG A 35 1.88 -4.67 5.52
C ARG A 35 0.93 -3.51 5.42
N THR A 36 1.46 -2.33 5.67
CA THR A 36 0.73 -1.07 5.47
C THR A 36 0.80 -0.68 4.00
N ALA A 37 -0.35 -0.55 3.36
CA ALA A 37 -0.50 -0.02 2.02
C ALA A 37 -0.70 1.50 2.09
N GLU A 38 0.23 2.23 1.48
CA GLU A 38 0.25 3.69 1.45
C GLU A 38 -0.08 4.20 0.04
N ARG A 39 -0.20 5.52 -0.12
CA ARG A 39 -0.37 6.12 -1.45
C ARG A 39 0.99 6.20 -2.17
N PRO A 40 1.08 5.81 -3.44
CA PRO A 40 2.32 5.96 -4.20
C PRO A 40 2.72 7.43 -4.33
N SER A 41 4.02 7.71 -4.29
CA SER A 41 4.53 9.06 -4.53
C SER A 41 4.28 9.51 -5.98
N PRO A 42 4.33 10.83 -6.28
CA PRO A 42 4.20 11.31 -7.65
C PRO A 42 5.24 10.71 -8.62
N GLN A 43 6.45 10.43 -8.13
CA GLN A 43 7.49 9.79 -8.94
C GLN A 43 7.12 8.33 -9.27
N MET A 44 6.64 7.59 -8.28
CA MET A 44 6.16 6.21 -8.45
C MET A 44 4.98 6.15 -9.42
N LYS A 45 4.06 7.11 -9.34
CA LYS A 45 2.94 7.24 -10.29
C LYS A 45 3.39 7.55 -11.73
N ARG A 46 4.49 8.26 -11.93
CA ARG A 46 5.05 8.46 -13.28
C ARG A 46 5.60 7.17 -13.88
N LEU A 47 6.21 6.32 -13.06
CA LEU A 47 6.73 5.01 -13.49
C LEU A 47 5.61 3.98 -13.67
N VAL A 48 4.63 4.00 -12.78
CA VAL A 48 3.52 3.04 -12.74
C VAL A 48 2.19 3.82 -12.62
N PRO A 49 1.63 4.32 -13.74
CA PRO A 49 0.42 5.16 -13.73
C PRO A 49 -0.79 4.48 -13.09
N ALA A 50 -0.91 3.16 -13.31
CA ALA A 50 -1.99 2.32 -12.78
C ALA A 50 -1.83 1.97 -11.29
N GLY A 51 -0.71 2.33 -10.64
CA GLY A 51 -0.44 1.96 -9.25
C GLY A 51 -1.37 2.68 -8.27
N GLU A 52 -2.16 1.97 -7.48
CA GLU A 52 -3.10 2.58 -6.51
C GLU A 52 -2.50 2.67 -5.11
N TYR A 53 -1.68 1.68 -4.74
CA TYR A 53 -1.04 1.58 -3.43
C TYR A 53 0.46 1.31 -3.57
N VAL A 54 1.20 1.52 -2.49
CA VAL A 54 2.59 1.07 -2.35
C VAL A 54 2.74 0.34 -1.03
N VAL A 55 3.48 -0.78 -1.05
CA VAL A 55 3.92 -1.51 0.14
C VAL A 55 5.43 -1.58 0.16
N ARG A 56 6.06 -1.62 1.34
CA ARG A 56 7.51 -1.84 1.46
C ARG A 56 7.81 -3.33 1.64
N VAL A 57 8.66 -3.87 0.79
CA VAL A 57 9.22 -5.22 0.93
C VAL A 57 10.69 -5.06 1.24
N GLY A 58 11.05 -5.19 2.52
CA GLY A 58 12.34 -4.71 3.02
C GLY A 58 12.46 -3.19 2.78
N ASP A 59 13.52 -2.77 2.09
CA ASP A 59 13.76 -1.38 1.72
C ASP A 59 13.27 -1.00 0.32
N HIS A 60 12.62 -1.93 -0.38
CA HIS A 60 12.19 -1.72 -1.76
C HIS A 60 10.69 -1.41 -1.83
N PRO A 61 10.30 -0.28 -2.45
CA PRO A 61 8.90 0.02 -2.68
C PRO A 61 8.33 -0.87 -3.80
N LEU A 62 7.20 -1.49 -3.51
CA LEU A 62 6.43 -2.30 -4.44
C LEU A 62 5.09 -1.59 -4.69
N VAL A 63 4.91 -1.07 -5.90
CA VAL A 63 3.68 -0.39 -6.31
C VAL A 63 2.65 -1.41 -6.72
N LEU A 64 1.48 -1.36 -6.11
CA LEU A 64 0.38 -2.28 -6.31
C LEU A 64 -0.58 -1.75 -7.37
N CYS A 65 -0.69 -2.49 -8.48
CA CYS A 65 -1.64 -2.24 -9.56
C CYS A 65 -2.87 -3.13 -9.40
N PRO A 66 -4.08 -2.60 -9.58
CA PRO A 66 -5.30 -3.38 -9.47
C PRO A 66 -5.35 -4.48 -10.53
N THR A 67 -5.90 -5.64 -10.16
CA THR A 67 -6.18 -6.73 -11.10
C THR A 67 -7.67 -7.06 -11.13
N SER A 68 -8.08 -7.84 -12.13
CA SER A 68 -9.39 -8.50 -12.19
C SER A 68 -9.38 -9.91 -11.60
N LEU A 69 -8.21 -10.40 -11.17
CA LEU A 69 -8.05 -11.76 -10.65
C LEU A 69 -8.62 -11.88 -9.23
N LYS A 70 -9.16 -13.05 -8.93
CA LYS A 70 -9.44 -13.50 -7.56
C LYS A 70 -8.19 -14.14 -6.96
N PRO A 71 -8.08 -14.22 -5.63
CA PRO A 71 -6.93 -14.85 -4.97
C PRO A 71 -6.63 -16.28 -5.47
N SER A 72 -7.68 -17.07 -5.75
CA SER A 72 -7.57 -18.43 -6.26
C SER A 72 -7.11 -18.54 -7.72
N GLU A 73 -7.22 -17.45 -8.48
CA GLU A 73 -6.87 -17.39 -9.91
C GLU A 73 -5.41 -16.97 -10.12
N VAL A 74 -4.73 -16.49 -9.07
CA VAL A 74 -3.30 -16.15 -9.13
C VAL A 74 -2.48 -17.44 -9.13
N PRO A 75 -1.68 -17.70 -10.19
CA PRO A 75 -0.84 -18.89 -10.24
C PRO A 75 0.18 -18.88 -9.10
N GLU A 76 0.50 -20.06 -8.57
CA GLU A 76 1.33 -20.21 -7.37
C GLU A 76 2.67 -19.46 -7.47
N GLY A 77 3.35 -19.58 -8.62
CA GLY A 77 4.61 -18.89 -8.91
C GLY A 77 4.50 -17.37 -9.04
N HIS A 78 3.31 -16.77 -8.93
CA HIS A 78 3.11 -15.33 -9.00
C HIS A 78 2.57 -14.74 -7.68
N ARG A 79 2.23 -15.58 -6.69
CA ARG A 79 1.62 -15.12 -5.44
C ARG A 79 2.52 -14.20 -4.62
N PHE A 80 3.84 -14.33 -4.73
CA PHE A 80 4.82 -13.57 -3.93
C PHE A 80 4.85 -12.07 -4.18
N TYR A 81 4.31 -11.60 -5.30
CA TYR A 81 4.17 -10.18 -5.59
C TYR A 81 2.71 -9.75 -5.73
N HIS A 82 1.75 -10.63 -5.42
CA HIS A 82 0.34 -10.28 -5.39
C HIS A 82 -0.12 -10.03 -3.95
N TYR A 83 -0.92 -8.97 -3.77
CA TYR A 83 -1.40 -8.54 -2.47
C TYR A 83 -2.92 -8.42 -2.47
N LEU A 84 -3.54 -8.84 -1.36
CA LEU A 84 -4.93 -8.59 -1.06
C LEU A 84 -5.04 -7.31 -0.24
N VAL A 85 -5.73 -6.29 -0.79
CA VAL A 85 -6.00 -5.01 -0.12
C VAL A 85 -7.49 -4.74 -0.18
N GLY A 86 -8.15 -4.66 0.98
CA GLY A 86 -9.60 -4.41 1.04
C GLY A 86 -10.45 -5.42 0.24
N GLY A 87 -10.00 -6.67 0.12
CA GLY A 87 -10.71 -7.74 -0.62
C GLY A 87 -10.45 -7.76 -2.13
N ARG A 88 -9.65 -6.84 -2.69
CA ARG A 88 -9.24 -6.84 -4.10
C ARG A 88 -7.78 -7.27 -4.24
N VAL A 89 -7.48 -8.04 -5.30
CA VAL A 89 -6.12 -8.48 -5.61
C VAL A 89 -5.39 -7.43 -6.43
N TYR A 90 -4.16 -7.15 -6.04
CA TYR A 90 -3.24 -6.27 -6.74
C TYR A 90 -1.98 -7.04 -7.14
N SER A 91 -1.41 -6.69 -8.28
CA SER A 91 -0.09 -7.15 -8.74
C SER A 91 0.94 -6.07 -8.43
N GLY A 92 2.03 -6.45 -7.79
CA GLY A 92 3.13 -5.56 -7.45
C GLY A 92 4.11 -5.34 -8.59
N VAL A 93 4.63 -4.11 -8.70
CA VAL A 93 5.73 -3.70 -9.58
C VAL A 93 6.77 -3.00 -8.72
N PHE A 94 7.99 -3.54 -8.66
CA PHE A 94 9.08 -2.90 -7.94
C PHE A 94 9.53 -1.65 -8.69
N VAL A 95 9.69 -0.55 -7.97
CA VAL A 95 10.14 0.72 -8.53
C VAL A 95 11.46 1.14 -7.90
N GLY A 96 12.48 1.34 -8.73
CA GLY A 96 13.75 1.91 -8.31
C GLY A 96 13.62 3.42 -8.23
N VAL A 97 13.18 3.94 -7.09
CA VAL A 97 13.30 5.38 -6.83
C VAL A 97 14.66 5.59 -6.19
N GLY A 98 15.66 5.91 -7.00
CA GLY A 98 16.83 6.59 -6.46
C GLY A 98 16.35 7.94 -5.95
N GLU A 99 16.44 8.19 -4.64
CA GLU A 99 16.28 9.54 -4.13
C GLU A 99 17.36 10.39 -4.81
N VAL A 100 16.97 11.19 -5.80
CA VAL A 100 17.80 12.29 -6.25
C VAL A 100 17.70 13.33 -5.15
N ALA A 101 18.71 13.37 -4.30
CA ALA A 101 18.91 14.38 -3.26
C ALA A 101 18.98 15.79 -3.86
#